data_AF-A0A821X2A9-F1
#
_entry.id   AF-A0A821X2A9-F1
#
_cell.length_a   1.000
_cell.length_b   1.000
_cell.length_c   1.000
_cell.angle_alpha   90.00
_cell.angle_beta   90.00
_cell.angle_gamma   90.00
#
_symmetry.space_group_name_H-M   'P 1'
#
loop_
_entity.id
_entity.type
_entity.pdbx_description
1 polymer ?
#
loop_
_entity_poly.entity_id
_entity_poly.type
_entity_poly.pdbx_seq_one_letter_code
_entity_poly.pdbx_strand_id
1 'polypeptide(L)'
;IDLPSNDDIQHSFIKRKYQSVGSYADDKFTNSESRCHIYSLPYQFDTFLHLANCFQGGIFDKVRSLAMTDQRPFEHELFDKISRDFPFLQELIVLNSKPQKNKQRASKLITFFHLVELDLQNVHTDYVEQFLVETNTCLPR
;
A
#
# COMPACT_ATOMS: atom_id res chain seq x y z
N ILE A 1 -2.45 -26.49 -4.28
CA ILE A 1 -3.79 -25.94 -4.56
C ILE A 1 -3.54 -24.70 -5.39
N ASP A 2 -4.09 -24.65 -6.61
CA ASP A 2 -3.94 -23.47 -7.46
C ASP A 2 -4.93 -22.41 -6.96
N LEU A 3 -4.43 -21.25 -6.54
CA LEU A 3 -5.26 -20.15 -6.03
C LEU A 3 -5.79 -19.33 -7.22
N PRO A 4 -7.05 -18.86 -7.18
CA PRO A 4 -7.59 -18.01 -8.24
C PRO A 4 -6.76 -16.73 -8.37
N SER A 5 -6.48 -16.31 -9.61
CA SER A 5 -5.79 -15.05 -9.87
C SER A 5 -6.66 -13.85 -9.47
N ASN A 6 -6.06 -12.65 -9.40
CA ASN A 6 -6.83 -11.43 -9.16
C ASN A 6 -7.93 -11.23 -10.23
N ASP A 7 -7.65 -11.57 -11.48
CA ASP A 7 -8.61 -11.46 -12.58
C ASP A 7 -9.75 -12.45 -12.40
N ASP A 8 -9.46 -13.69 -11.99
CA ASP A 8 -10.48 -14.70 -11.70
C ASP A 8 -11.42 -14.24 -10.58
N ILE A 9 -10.84 -13.66 -9.52
CA ILE A 9 -11.59 -13.11 -8.40
C ILE A 9 -12.49 -11.98 -8.89
N GLN A 10 -11.96 -10.97 -9.56
CA GLN A 10 -12.74 -9.82 -10.05
C GLN A 10 -13.85 -10.27 -11.02
N HIS A 11 -13.55 -11.15 -11.97
CA HIS A 11 -14.54 -11.69 -12.89
C HIS A 11 -15.67 -12.45 -12.20
N SER A 12 -15.40 -13.10 -11.05
CA SER A 12 -16.43 -13.82 -10.29
C SER A 12 -17.50 -12.87 -9.73
N PHE A 13 -17.13 -11.66 -9.30
CA PHE A 13 -18.07 -10.65 -8.79
C PHE A 13 -18.90 -10.06 -9.93
N ILE A 14 -18.27 -9.77 -11.06
CA ILE A 14 -18.96 -9.26 -12.26
C ILE A 14 -20.00 -10.27 -12.75
N LYS A 15 -19.65 -11.57 -12.83
CA LYS A 15 -20.58 -12.64 -13.22
C LYS A 15 -21.80 -12.74 -12.29
N ARG A 16 -21.65 -12.35 -11.04
CA ARG A 16 -22.73 -12.31 -10.03
C ARG A 16 -23.53 -11.00 -10.03
N LYS A 17 -23.29 -10.11 -11.00
CA LYS A 17 -23.93 -8.78 -11.12
C LYS A 17 -23.63 -7.82 -9.97
N TYR A 18 -22.52 -8.03 -9.25
CA TYR A 18 -22.03 -7.02 -8.31
C TYR A 18 -21.36 -5.86 -9.05
N GLN A 19 -21.16 -4.75 -8.35
CA GLN A 19 -20.35 -3.63 -8.83
C GLN A 19 -18.89 -4.05 -9.03
N SER A 20 -18.14 -3.24 -9.78
CA SER A 20 -16.71 -3.48 -10.00
C SER A 20 -15.95 -3.56 -8.68
N VAL A 21 -15.01 -4.49 -8.58
CA VAL A 21 -14.15 -4.67 -7.41
C VAL A 21 -12.70 -4.67 -7.84
N GLY A 22 -11.84 -4.11 -7.00
CA GLY A 22 -10.41 -4.35 -7.02
C GLY A 22 -10.09 -5.53 -6.10
N SER A 23 -9.03 -6.24 -6.41
CA SER A 23 -8.53 -7.28 -5.52
C SER A 23 -7.04 -7.48 -5.64
N TYR A 24 -6.43 -7.92 -4.55
CA TYR A 24 -5.10 -8.50 -4.57
C TYR A 24 -5.02 -9.68 -3.61
N ALA A 25 -4.44 -10.78 -4.09
CA ALA A 25 -4.05 -11.92 -3.27
C ALA A 25 -2.57 -11.83 -2.90
N ASP A 26 -2.27 -12.17 -1.66
CA ASP A 26 -0.94 -12.41 -1.13
C ASP A 26 -0.85 -13.88 -0.72
N ASP A 27 -0.29 -14.70 -1.62
CA ASP A 27 -0.02 -16.12 -1.40
C ASP A 27 1.18 -16.36 -0.47
N LYS A 28 1.91 -15.30 -0.12
CA LYS A 28 3.13 -15.34 0.70
C LYS A 28 3.00 -14.53 1.98
N PHE A 29 1.76 -14.28 2.43
CA PHE A 29 1.51 -13.49 3.63
C PHE A 29 2.17 -14.12 4.86
N THR A 30 2.04 -15.44 5.06
CA THR A 30 2.91 -16.22 5.97
C THR A 30 3.19 -17.61 5.40
N ASN A 31 4.05 -18.41 6.05
CA ASN A 31 4.32 -19.80 5.63
C ASN A 31 3.07 -20.71 5.67
N SER A 32 1.96 -20.28 6.30
CA SER A 32 0.73 -21.06 6.43
C SER A 32 -0.56 -20.31 6.09
N GLU A 33 -0.49 -19.01 5.75
CA GLU A 33 -1.68 -18.18 5.49
C GLU A 33 -1.53 -17.37 4.21
N SER A 34 -2.63 -17.35 3.43
CA SER A 34 -2.81 -16.46 2.29
C SER A 34 -3.78 -15.35 2.69
N ARG A 35 -3.56 -14.14 2.20
CA ARG A 35 -4.50 -13.03 2.37
C ARG A 35 -5.10 -12.66 1.03
N CYS A 36 -6.41 -12.47 0.96
CA CYS A 36 -7.06 -11.85 -0.20
C CYS A 36 -7.79 -10.61 0.27
N HIS A 37 -7.50 -9.47 -0.35
CA HIS A 37 -8.21 -8.23 -0.12
C HIS A 37 -9.08 -7.92 -1.33
N ILE A 38 -10.35 -7.60 -1.09
CA ILE A 38 -11.35 -7.30 -2.10
C ILE A 38 -12.09 -6.04 -1.68
N TYR A 39 -12.24 -5.07 -2.58
CA TYR A 39 -12.85 -3.79 -2.29
C TYR A 39 -13.61 -3.25 -3.50
N SER A 40 -14.62 -2.40 -3.27
CA SER A 40 -15.41 -1.78 -4.35
C SER A 40 -14.59 -0.76 -5.14
N LEU A 41 -14.89 -0.65 -6.44
CA LEU A 41 -14.38 0.40 -7.33
C LEU A 41 -15.55 1.23 -7.90
N PRO A 42 -15.48 2.58 -7.85
CA PRO A 42 -14.45 3.37 -7.16
C PRO A 42 -14.52 3.18 -5.64
N TYR A 43 -13.37 3.25 -4.97
CA TYR A 43 -13.30 3.13 -3.52
C TYR A 43 -13.93 4.37 -2.87
N GLN A 44 -14.98 4.19 -2.07
CA GLN A 44 -15.76 5.31 -1.50
C GLN A 44 -15.44 5.62 -0.04
N PHE A 45 -14.63 4.79 0.63
CA PHE A 45 -14.29 5.00 2.03
C PHE A 45 -13.09 5.93 2.17
N ASP A 46 -13.03 6.62 3.32
CA ASP A 46 -11.94 7.52 3.70
C ASP A 46 -10.72 6.78 4.28
N THR A 47 -10.88 5.51 4.64
CA THR A 47 -9.86 4.72 5.32
C THR A 47 -9.58 3.48 4.50
N PHE A 48 -8.30 3.22 4.20
CA PHE A 48 -7.85 1.98 3.58
C PHE A 48 -6.94 1.23 4.54
N LEU A 49 -7.36 0.03 4.94
CA LEU A 49 -6.61 -0.81 5.87
C LEU A 49 -5.91 -1.96 5.15
N HIS A 50 -4.79 -2.39 5.72
CA HIS A 50 -4.07 -3.61 5.34
C HIS A 50 -3.56 -3.62 3.89
N LEU A 51 -3.01 -2.49 3.43
CA LEU A 51 -2.29 -2.44 2.17
C LEU A 51 -0.98 -3.24 2.29
N ALA A 52 -0.74 -4.11 1.30
CA ALA A 52 0.40 -5.02 1.24
C ALA A 52 1.22 -4.81 -0.04
N ASN A 53 2.39 -5.45 -0.15
CA ASN A 53 3.30 -5.28 -1.30
C ASN A 53 2.69 -5.70 -2.64
N CYS A 54 1.71 -6.60 -2.63
CA CYS A 54 1.00 -7.01 -3.85
C CYS A 54 -0.05 -5.98 -4.33
N PHE A 55 -0.09 -4.79 -3.75
CA PHE A 55 -0.96 -3.70 -4.18
C PHE A 55 -0.73 -3.34 -5.67
N GLN A 56 -1.79 -3.50 -6.47
CA GLN A 56 -1.75 -3.32 -7.92
C GLN A 56 -1.89 -1.87 -8.35
N GLY A 57 -2.31 -0.99 -7.46
CA GLY A 57 -2.48 0.43 -7.73
C GLY A 57 -3.89 0.83 -8.12
N GLY A 58 -4.07 2.13 -8.35
CA GLY A 58 -5.36 2.73 -8.71
C GLY A 58 -5.47 4.18 -8.23
N ILE A 59 -6.64 4.78 -8.37
CA ILE A 59 -6.90 6.13 -7.84
C ILE A 59 -7.86 6.01 -6.66
N PHE A 60 -7.39 6.41 -5.49
CA PHE A 60 -8.10 6.35 -4.21
C PHE A 60 -8.27 7.77 -3.64
N ASP A 61 -8.92 8.64 -4.39
CA ASP A 61 -9.08 10.07 -4.10
C ASP A 61 -9.96 10.38 -2.87
N LYS A 62 -10.75 9.41 -2.39
CA LYS A 62 -11.53 9.51 -1.15
C LYS A 62 -10.74 9.15 0.10
N VAL A 63 -9.67 8.38 -0.04
CA VAL A 63 -8.88 7.91 1.11
C VAL A 63 -8.07 9.06 1.71
N ARG A 64 -8.10 9.15 3.03
CA ARG A 64 -7.39 10.10 3.90
C ARG A 64 -6.49 9.38 4.88
N SER A 65 -6.86 8.17 5.31
CA SER A 65 -6.04 7.35 6.20
C SER A 65 -5.69 6.02 5.54
N LEU A 66 -4.39 5.68 5.55
CA LEU A 66 -3.86 4.44 4.98
C LEU A 66 -3.01 3.70 6.01
N ALA A 67 -3.37 2.44 6.28
CA ALA A 67 -2.54 1.54 7.07
C ALA A 67 -1.93 0.44 6.19
N MET A 68 -0.60 0.33 6.23
CA MET A 68 0.20 -0.64 5.47
C MET A 68 0.81 -1.69 6.39
N THR A 69 0.71 -2.97 6.03
CA THR A 69 1.37 -4.07 6.75
C THR A 69 1.62 -5.28 5.87
N ASP A 70 2.82 -5.87 5.98
CA ASP A 70 3.24 -7.05 5.23
C ASP A 70 4.44 -7.73 5.92
N GLN A 71 4.69 -9.00 5.60
CA GLN A 71 5.89 -9.75 5.98
C GLN A 71 7.06 -9.55 5.02
N ARG A 72 6.82 -8.94 3.85
CA ARG A 72 7.84 -8.51 2.90
C ARG A 72 8.18 -7.03 3.12
N PRO A 73 9.43 -6.61 2.91
CA PRO A 73 9.79 -5.21 3.07
C PRO A 73 9.06 -4.31 2.07
N PHE A 74 8.68 -3.11 2.49
CA PHE A 74 8.14 -2.08 1.59
C PHE A 74 9.30 -1.28 0.98
N GLU A 75 9.53 -1.49 -0.31
CA GLU A 75 10.58 -0.76 -1.02
C GLU A 75 10.14 0.64 -1.43
N HIS A 76 11.11 1.48 -1.79
CA HIS A 76 10.90 2.86 -2.19
C HIS A 76 9.83 3.02 -3.30
N GLU A 77 9.82 2.11 -4.28
CA GLU A 77 8.87 2.14 -5.40
C GLU A 77 7.42 1.98 -4.96
N LEU A 78 7.16 1.26 -3.86
CA LEU A 78 5.82 1.14 -3.31
C LEU A 78 5.37 2.49 -2.75
N PHE A 79 6.23 3.20 -2.02
CA PHE A 79 5.90 4.53 -1.48
C PHE A 79 5.66 5.56 -2.60
N ASP A 80 6.42 5.53 -3.71
CA ASP A 80 6.17 6.39 -4.89
C ASP A 80 4.81 6.07 -5.54
N LYS A 81 4.41 4.80 -5.50
CA LYS A 81 3.09 4.38 -5.96
C LYS A 81 2.00 4.89 -5.02
N ILE A 82 2.17 4.74 -3.70
CA ILE A 82 1.22 5.25 -2.71
C ILE A 82 1.03 6.76 -2.84
N SER A 83 2.11 7.53 -3.01
CA SER A 83 2.00 8.99 -3.11
C SER A 83 1.21 9.46 -4.33
N ARG A 84 1.14 8.64 -5.40
CA ARG A 84 0.36 8.91 -6.62
C ARG A 84 -1.07 8.40 -6.51
N ASP A 85 -1.24 7.21 -5.97
CA ASP A 85 -2.50 6.49 -5.93
C ASP A 85 -3.43 7.02 -4.82
N PHE A 86 -2.86 7.65 -3.78
CA PHE A 86 -3.56 8.26 -2.65
C PHE A 86 -3.27 9.78 -2.59
N PRO A 87 -3.77 10.57 -3.56
CA PRO A 87 -3.32 11.95 -3.76
C PRO A 87 -3.68 12.89 -2.61
N PHE A 88 -4.63 12.53 -1.74
CA PHE A 88 -5.10 13.35 -0.63
C PHE A 88 -4.84 12.70 0.74
N LEU A 89 -3.85 11.80 0.80
CA LEU A 89 -3.52 11.08 2.04
C LEU A 89 -3.08 12.04 3.14
N GLN A 90 -3.70 11.94 4.30
CA GLN A 90 -3.44 12.75 5.50
C GLN A 90 -2.77 11.95 6.60
N GLU A 91 -3.08 10.66 6.72
CA GLU A 91 -2.50 9.78 7.72
C GLU A 91 -1.91 8.55 7.03
N LEU A 92 -0.64 8.25 7.32
CA LEU A 92 0.05 7.07 6.85
C LEU A 92 0.60 6.28 8.04
N ILE A 93 0.05 5.09 8.24
CA ILE A 93 0.52 4.14 9.26
C ILE A 93 1.32 3.03 8.56
N VAL A 94 2.57 2.84 8.99
CA VAL A 94 3.45 1.79 8.46
C VAL A 94 3.80 0.81 9.57
N LEU A 95 3.42 -0.46 9.39
CA LEU A 95 3.84 -1.58 10.25
C LEU A 95 4.65 -2.58 9.42
N ASN A 96 5.98 -2.48 9.51
CA ASN A 96 6.87 -3.42 8.84
C ASN A 96 8.25 -3.50 9.49
N SER A 97 8.55 -4.63 10.13
CA SER A 97 9.84 -4.82 10.82
C SER A 97 10.96 -5.33 9.90
N LYS A 98 10.70 -5.52 8.59
CA LYS A 98 11.69 -6.03 7.64
C LYS A 98 12.51 -4.89 7.03
N PRO A 99 13.84 -5.03 6.94
CA PRO A 99 14.69 -4.03 6.31
C PRO A 99 14.41 -3.93 4.80
N GLN A 100 14.50 -2.73 4.26
CA GLN A 100 14.47 -2.47 2.82
C GLN A 100 15.69 -3.09 2.16
N LYS A 101 15.49 -3.74 1.02
CA LYS A 101 16.56 -4.40 0.26
C LYS A 101 17.23 -3.45 -0.72
N ASN A 102 16.52 -2.43 -1.21
CA ASN A 102 16.96 -1.59 -2.33
C ASN A 102 17.29 -0.13 -1.93
N LYS A 103 17.89 0.08 -0.76
CA LYS A 103 18.18 1.42 -0.18
C LYS A 103 18.90 2.40 -1.11
N GLN A 104 19.77 1.91 -1.99
CA GLN A 104 20.64 2.73 -2.83
C GLN A 104 19.99 3.17 -4.16
N ARG A 105 18.69 2.90 -4.36
CA ARG A 105 17.98 3.13 -5.62
C ARG A 105 16.84 4.15 -5.54
N ALA A 106 16.86 5.06 -4.56
CA ALA A 106 15.97 6.22 -4.58
C ALA A 106 16.33 7.09 -5.79
N SER A 107 15.69 6.82 -6.93
CA SER A 107 15.91 7.53 -8.19
C SER A 107 15.06 8.79 -8.29
N LYS A 108 14.06 8.92 -7.40
CA LYS A 108 13.05 9.96 -7.45
C LYS A 108 12.64 10.36 -6.04
N LEU A 109 12.53 11.66 -5.82
CA LEU A 109 11.97 12.21 -4.59
C LEU A 109 10.47 11.90 -4.54
N ILE A 110 10.03 11.26 -3.45
CA ILE A 110 8.60 10.98 -3.19
C ILE A 110 8.01 12.18 -2.47
N THR A 111 6.84 12.66 -2.88
CA THR A 111 6.18 13.79 -2.23
C THR A 111 4.79 13.39 -1.76
N PHE A 112 4.53 13.56 -0.46
CA PHE A 112 3.21 13.38 0.12
C PHE A 112 2.58 14.74 0.44
N PHE A 113 1.90 15.35 -0.53
CA PHE A 113 1.46 16.76 -0.43
C PHE A 113 0.51 17.09 0.73
N HIS A 114 -0.24 16.11 1.22
CA HIS A 114 -1.31 16.32 2.20
C HIS A 114 -1.08 15.58 3.52
N LEU A 115 0.07 14.92 3.68
CA LEU A 115 0.33 14.12 4.87
C LEU A 115 0.48 15.02 6.11
N VAL A 116 -0.39 14.77 7.09
CA VAL A 116 -0.41 15.45 8.39
C VAL A 116 0.22 14.56 9.45
N GLU A 117 0.00 13.25 9.35
CA GLU A 117 0.42 12.27 10.34
C GLU A 117 1.14 11.10 9.67
N LEU A 118 2.34 10.80 10.18
CA LEU A 118 3.12 9.63 9.82
C LEU A 118 3.34 8.80 11.09
N ASP A 119 2.73 7.63 11.15
CA ASP A 119 2.87 6.71 12.27
C ASP A 119 3.69 5.48 11.87
N LEU A 120 4.88 5.37 12.47
CA LEU A 120 5.84 4.29 12.22
C LEU A 120 5.83 3.31 13.40
N GLN A 121 4.95 2.33 13.37
CA GLN A 121 4.81 1.35 14.46
C GLN A 121 5.61 0.07 14.18
N ASN A 122 6.47 -0.35 15.11
CA ASN A 122 7.27 -1.58 15.02
C ASN A 122 8.01 -1.71 13.66
N VAL A 123 8.56 -0.60 13.17
CA VAL A 123 9.23 -0.53 11.88
C VAL A 123 10.73 -0.81 11.99
N HIS A 124 11.33 -1.29 10.89
CA HIS A 124 12.78 -1.22 10.74
C HIS A 124 13.25 0.24 10.60
N THR A 125 14.49 0.55 10.99
CA THR A 125 15.06 1.91 10.91
C THR A 125 15.09 2.48 9.48
N ASP A 126 15.05 1.61 8.48
CA ASP A 126 15.07 1.99 7.06
C ASP A 126 13.86 2.83 6.67
N TYR A 127 12.70 2.57 7.29
CA TYR A 127 11.50 3.37 7.05
C TYR A 127 11.63 4.77 7.65
N VAL A 128 12.33 4.89 8.79
CA VAL A 128 12.66 6.20 9.36
C VAL A 128 13.56 6.97 8.39
N GLU A 129 14.59 6.33 7.84
CA GLU A 129 15.46 6.94 6.81
C GLU A 129 14.70 7.29 5.52
N GLN A 130 13.80 6.42 5.07
CA GLN A 130 12.97 6.65 3.88
C GLN A 130 12.14 7.94 4.00
N PHE A 131 11.56 8.22 5.18
CA PHE A 131 10.67 9.36 5.38
C PHE A 131 11.36 10.63 5.90
N LEU A 132 12.41 10.51 6.72
CA LEU A 132 13.07 11.66 7.34
C LEU A 132 14.27 12.20 6.55
N VAL A 133 14.81 11.43 5.60
CA VAL A 133 15.88 11.93 4.71
C VAL A 133 15.24 12.67 3.55
N GLU A 134 15.49 13.98 3.45
CA GLU A 134 14.90 14.88 2.44
C GLU A 134 15.24 14.50 0.99
N THR A 135 16.29 13.69 0.77
CA THR A 135 16.62 13.17 -0.57
C THR A 135 15.67 12.06 -1.02
N ASN A 136 14.95 11.43 -0.09
CA ASN A 136 14.10 10.27 -0.34
C ASN A 136 12.62 10.66 -0.35
N THR A 137 12.20 11.45 0.64
CA THR A 137 10.81 11.89 0.78
C THR A 137 10.72 13.36 1.17
N CYS A 138 9.83 14.08 0.51
CA CYS A 138 9.38 15.42 0.86
C CYS A 138 8.04 15.32 1.59
N LEU A 139 8.07 15.54 2.89
CA LEU A 139 6.88 15.67 3.74
C LEU A 139 6.42 17.14 3.79
N PRO A 140 5.13 17.42 4.02
CA PRO A 140 4.64 18.78 4.20
C PRO A 140 5.36 19.44 5.39
N ARG A 141 5.61 20.75 5.25
CA ARG A 141 6.19 21.58 6.31
C ARG A 141 5.12 22.17 7.20
#